data_AF-A0A4R9KB48-F1
#
_entry.id   AF-A0A4R9KB48-F1
#
_cell.length_a   1.000
_cell.length_b   1.000
_cell.length_c   1.000
_cell.angle_alpha   90.00
_cell.angle_beta   90.00
_cell.angle_gamma   90.00
#
_symmetry.space_group_name_H-M   'P 1'
#
loop_
_entity.id
_entity.type
_entity.pdbx_description
1 polymer ?
#
loop_
_entity_poly.entity_id
_entity_poly.type
_entity_poly.pdbx_seq_one_letter_code
_entity_poly.pdbx_strand_id
1 'polypeptide(L)'
;MKKLYIIILSVTLLCKQIDDGNTLKQSENNSTVKKETKLVLDTLCVAVKSGLRLRSLPNLNSEKLDLIPFKTSIQLFEYGEKVTIDNISSKWAKVNYLDKFGWVFSGYLNWNCQEYEEKDALNINQPNILGKYVDSIHGEEYFIEFKNDATFQMVIFGGCEDNGCFSEKDFGEWKLFNNLIYLKSRSNNNLITDVAIFYISIQDKGALYPIDNEHSIKENYGNDIISGWKKK
;
A
#
# COMPACT_ATOMS: atom_id res chain seq x y z
N MET A 1 -38.92 -84.93 20.05
CA MET A 1 -37.59 -85.48 19.73
C MET A 1 -37.68 -86.31 18.45
N LYS A 2 -37.24 -85.78 17.31
CA LYS A 2 -36.99 -86.52 16.06
C LYS A 2 -36.02 -85.69 15.20
N LYS A 3 -34.90 -86.31 14.80
CA LYS A 3 -33.97 -85.78 13.80
C LYS A 3 -34.65 -85.78 12.43
N LEU A 4 -34.35 -84.80 11.59
CA LEU A 4 -34.60 -84.86 10.14
C LEU A 4 -33.37 -84.35 9.40
N TYR A 5 -32.83 -85.22 8.54
CA TYR A 5 -31.74 -84.96 7.59
C TYR A 5 -32.30 -84.28 6.34
N ILE A 6 -31.58 -83.30 5.78
CA ILE A 6 -31.65 -82.98 4.34
C ILE A 6 -30.23 -82.78 3.80
N ILE A 7 -30.06 -83.27 2.59
CA ILE A 7 -28.87 -83.66 1.84
C ILE A 7 -28.60 -82.63 0.73
N ILE A 8 -27.33 -82.24 0.57
CA ILE A 8 -26.55 -81.91 -0.66
C ILE A 8 -27.12 -80.87 -1.66
N LEU A 9 -26.32 -79.84 -1.99
CA LEU A 9 -25.93 -79.61 -3.40
C LEU A 9 -24.62 -78.80 -3.51
N SER A 10 -23.60 -79.48 -4.02
CA SER A 10 -22.33 -78.96 -4.50
C SER A 10 -22.50 -78.23 -5.83
N VAL A 11 -21.98 -77.01 -5.95
CA VAL A 11 -21.55 -76.45 -7.23
C VAL A 11 -20.12 -75.96 -7.06
N THR A 12 -19.19 -76.83 -7.42
CA THR A 12 -17.80 -76.48 -7.72
C THR A 12 -17.76 -75.82 -9.09
N LEU A 13 -17.15 -74.64 -9.22
CA LEU A 13 -16.49 -74.28 -10.47
C LEU A 13 -15.16 -73.57 -10.19
N LEU A 14 -14.17 -74.06 -10.92
CA LEU A 14 -12.73 -73.86 -10.88
C LEU A 14 -12.29 -72.39 -10.91
N CYS A 15 -11.29 -72.08 -10.08
CA CYS A 15 -10.29 -71.06 -10.40
C CYS A 15 -9.42 -71.52 -11.58
N LYS A 16 -9.15 -70.60 -12.50
CA LYS A 16 -7.92 -70.57 -13.30
C LYS A 16 -7.43 -69.12 -13.37
N GLN A 17 -6.27 -68.87 -12.77
CA GLN A 17 -5.35 -67.79 -13.15
C GLN A 17 -4.67 -68.20 -14.48
N ILE A 18 -4.10 -67.34 -15.34
CA ILE A 18 -2.95 -66.43 -15.15
C ILE A 18 -2.84 -65.49 -16.38
N ASP A 19 -2.52 -64.21 -16.09
CA ASP A 19 -1.74 -63.13 -16.77
C ASP A 19 -1.96 -62.80 -18.28
N ASP A 20 -1.87 -61.56 -18.78
CA ASP A 20 -0.91 -60.47 -18.51
C ASP A 20 -1.47 -59.06 -18.86
N GLY A 21 -1.02 -58.05 -18.09
CA GLY A 21 -0.73 -56.69 -18.58
C GLY A 21 -1.84 -55.63 -18.66
N ASN A 22 -1.95 -54.76 -17.64
CA ASN A 22 -1.72 -53.31 -17.83
C ASN A 22 -1.72 -52.51 -16.50
N THR A 23 -0.56 -51.93 -16.19
CA THR A 23 -0.29 -50.61 -15.59
C THR A 23 -1.11 -50.13 -14.38
N LEU A 24 -0.43 -50.15 -13.24
CA LEU A 24 -0.70 -49.39 -12.01
C LEU A 24 -0.78 -47.88 -12.28
N LYS A 25 -1.85 -47.23 -11.78
CA LYS A 25 -1.76 -45.85 -11.29
C LYS A 25 -2.09 -45.86 -9.79
N GLN A 26 -1.04 -45.62 -9.00
CA GLN A 26 -1.14 -45.30 -7.58
C GLN A 26 -1.89 -43.96 -7.44
N SER A 27 -2.94 -43.90 -6.63
CA SER A 27 -3.42 -42.63 -6.09
C SER A 27 -2.70 -42.38 -4.77
N GLU A 28 -1.66 -41.56 -4.82
CA GLU A 28 -1.07 -40.97 -3.63
C GLU A 28 -2.00 -39.88 -3.10
N ASN A 29 -2.55 -40.12 -1.91
CA ASN A 29 -3.22 -39.10 -1.11
C ASN A 29 -2.15 -38.16 -0.52
N ASN A 30 -1.76 -37.13 -1.29
CA ASN A 30 -1.04 -35.98 -0.75
C ASN A 30 -2.02 -34.84 -0.53
N SER A 31 -2.68 -34.87 0.64
CA SER A 31 -3.38 -33.72 1.20
C SER A 31 -2.37 -32.64 1.57
N THR A 32 -1.96 -31.86 0.56
CA THR A 32 -1.22 -30.62 0.76
C THR A 32 -2.21 -29.60 1.29
N VAL A 33 -2.21 -29.42 2.62
CA VAL A 33 -2.74 -28.21 3.26
C VAL A 33 -1.90 -27.04 2.75
N LYS A 34 -2.38 -26.42 1.67
CA LYS A 34 -1.81 -25.20 1.12
C LYS A 34 -2.08 -24.10 2.15
N LYS A 35 -1.09 -23.82 3.01
CA LYS A 35 -1.14 -22.69 3.95
C LYS A 35 -1.20 -21.42 3.10
N GLU A 36 -2.40 -20.89 2.94
CA GLU A 36 -2.67 -19.64 2.22
C GLU A 36 -1.87 -18.53 2.90
N THR A 37 -0.75 -18.14 2.29
CA THR A 37 0.12 -17.10 2.84
C THR A 37 -0.56 -15.78 2.54
N LYS A 38 -1.14 -15.16 3.57
CA LYS A 38 -1.84 -13.89 3.43
C LYS A 38 -0.89 -12.83 2.88
N LEU A 39 -1.21 -12.29 1.69
CA LEU A 39 -0.38 -11.30 1.00
C LEU A 39 -0.29 -10.01 1.84
N VAL A 40 0.93 -9.56 2.14
CA VAL A 40 1.19 -8.24 2.71
C VAL A 40 1.12 -7.22 1.58
N LEU A 41 0.20 -6.26 1.68
CA LEU A 41 0.00 -5.22 0.66
C LEU A 41 0.98 -4.07 0.82
N ASP A 42 1.28 -3.68 2.06
CA ASP A 42 2.22 -2.60 2.36
C ASP A 42 2.75 -2.75 3.79
N THR A 43 3.79 -1.99 4.13
CA THR A 43 4.26 -1.79 5.51
C THR A 43 4.17 -0.31 5.82
N LEU A 44 3.39 0.05 6.84
CA LEU A 44 3.10 1.44 7.20
C LEU A 44 3.47 1.73 8.65
N CYS A 45 3.61 3.00 8.96
CA CYS A 45 4.02 3.49 10.27
C CYS A 45 2.88 4.17 11.01
N VAL A 46 2.73 3.90 12.30
CA VAL A 46 1.82 4.66 13.16
C VAL A 46 2.36 6.07 13.35
N ALA A 47 1.64 7.04 12.82
CA ALA A 47 2.13 8.42 12.71
C ALA A 47 1.66 9.33 13.86
N VAL A 48 0.66 8.91 14.64
CA VAL A 48 0.11 9.69 15.75
C VAL A 48 0.84 9.42 17.07
N LYS A 49 1.25 10.50 17.77
CA LYS A 49 2.01 10.43 19.04
C LYS A 49 1.27 9.71 20.16
N SER A 50 -0.07 9.74 20.16
CA SER A 50 -0.91 9.01 21.12
C SER A 50 -0.87 7.50 20.95
N GLY A 51 -0.25 7.00 19.88
CA GLY A 51 -0.46 5.64 19.39
C GLY A 51 -1.83 5.48 18.73
N LEU A 52 -2.05 4.31 18.14
CA LEU A 52 -3.21 3.99 17.32
C LEU A 52 -3.92 2.75 17.85
N ARG A 53 -5.23 2.85 18.09
CA ARG A 53 -6.02 1.73 18.63
C ARG A 53 -6.22 0.66 17.57
N LEU A 54 -5.81 -0.57 17.91
CA LEU A 54 -6.17 -1.78 17.16
C LEU A 54 -7.57 -2.22 17.58
N ARG A 55 -8.44 -2.47 16.60
CA ARG A 55 -9.86 -2.76 16.83
C ARG A 55 -10.30 -4.07 16.22
N SER A 56 -11.32 -4.71 16.80
CA SER A 56 -11.83 -5.98 16.28
C SER A 56 -12.59 -5.83 14.96
N LEU A 57 -13.29 -4.71 14.77
CA LEU A 57 -14.04 -4.38 13.56
C LEU A 57 -13.70 -2.96 13.07
N PRO A 58 -13.88 -2.66 11.76
CA PRO A 58 -13.53 -1.37 11.15
C PRO A 58 -14.56 -0.27 11.48
N ASN A 59 -14.73 0.05 12.77
CA ASN A 59 -15.57 1.14 13.25
C ASN A 59 -15.10 1.63 14.62
N LEU A 60 -15.55 2.81 15.05
CA LEU A 60 -15.11 3.44 16.30
C LEU A 60 -15.69 2.80 17.57
N ASN A 61 -16.74 2.00 17.46
CA ASN A 61 -17.49 1.42 18.57
C ASN A 61 -17.08 -0.02 18.90
N SER A 62 -16.26 -0.64 18.05
CA SER A 62 -15.79 -2.00 18.24
C SER A 62 -14.79 -2.12 19.38
N GLU A 63 -14.62 -3.36 19.85
CA GLU A 63 -13.67 -3.71 20.90
C GLU A 63 -12.26 -3.22 20.54
N LYS A 64 -11.59 -2.64 21.55
CA LYS A 64 -10.20 -2.19 21.46
C LYS A 64 -9.30 -3.34 21.87
N LEU A 65 -8.66 -3.97 20.90
CA LEU A 65 -7.78 -5.12 21.12
C LEU A 65 -6.42 -4.71 21.69
N ASP A 66 -5.89 -3.56 21.26
CA ASP A 66 -4.59 -3.07 21.69
C ASP A 66 -4.39 -1.56 21.42
N LEU A 67 -3.26 -1.01 21.87
CA LEU A 67 -2.73 0.29 21.47
C LEU A 67 -1.36 0.08 20.80
N ILE A 68 -1.30 0.35 19.50
CA ILE A 68 -0.06 0.30 18.73
C ILE A 68 0.73 1.58 19.01
N PRO A 69 1.97 1.51 19.52
CA PRO A 69 2.76 2.71 19.83
C PRO A 69 3.07 3.56 18.59
N PHE A 70 3.35 4.84 18.84
CA PHE A 70 3.88 5.76 17.82
C PHE A 70 5.18 5.24 17.21
N LYS A 71 5.42 5.50 15.91
CA LYS A 71 6.56 5.04 15.11
C LYS A 71 6.70 3.51 15.00
N THR A 72 5.62 2.77 15.28
CA THR A 72 5.59 1.33 15.03
C THR A 72 5.33 1.05 13.56
N SER A 73 6.19 0.26 12.95
CA SER A 73 5.99 -0.32 11.62
C SER A 73 5.06 -1.53 11.71
N ILE A 74 4.01 -1.56 10.88
CA ILE A 74 2.98 -2.60 10.86
C ILE A 74 2.68 -3.05 9.44
N GLN A 75 2.43 -4.35 9.29
CA GLN A 75 2.06 -4.95 8.00
C GLN A 75 0.57 -4.74 7.73
N LEU A 76 0.27 -4.21 6.55
CA LEU A 76 -1.08 -4.01 6.05
C LEU A 76 -1.47 -5.15 5.11
N PHE A 77 -2.68 -5.67 5.28
CA PHE A 77 -3.17 -6.82 4.51
C PHE A 77 -4.43 -6.54 3.71
N GLU A 78 -5.22 -5.54 4.11
CA GLU A 78 -6.53 -5.28 3.51
C GLU A 78 -6.94 -3.84 3.78
N TYR A 79 -7.61 -3.22 2.81
CA TYR A 79 -8.32 -1.97 3.03
C TYR A 79 -9.82 -2.23 3.09
N GLY A 80 -10.48 -1.64 4.09
CA GLY A 80 -11.93 -1.61 4.23
C GLY A 80 -12.54 -0.36 3.60
N GLU A 81 -13.73 -0.02 4.07
CA GLU A 81 -14.48 1.13 3.58
C GLU A 81 -13.81 2.46 3.92
N LYS A 82 -14.03 3.45 3.04
CA LYS A 82 -13.64 4.84 3.26
C LYS A 82 -14.65 5.51 4.17
N VAL A 83 -14.17 6.13 5.23
CA VAL A 83 -14.95 6.89 6.22
C VAL A 83 -14.25 8.19 6.55
N THR A 84 -14.96 9.12 7.17
CA THR A 84 -14.36 10.35 7.70
C THR A 84 -14.34 10.31 9.22
N ILE A 85 -13.14 10.43 9.81
CA ILE A 85 -12.90 10.46 11.26
C ILE A 85 -11.98 11.65 11.52
N ASP A 86 -12.33 12.52 12.48
CA ASP A 86 -11.54 13.70 12.84
C ASP A 86 -11.18 14.60 11.62
N ASN A 87 -12.15 14.78 10.71
CA ASN A 87 -12.02 15.50 9.44
C ASN A 87 -11.00 14.91 8.43
N ILE A 88 -10.51 13.70 8.68
CA ILE A 88 -9.65 12.96 7.76
C ILE A 88 -10.51 11.92 7.05
N SER A 89 -10.56 11.96 5.71
CA SER A 89 -11.29 10.99 4.91
C SER A 89 -10.36 9.90 4.42
N SER A 90 -10.42 8.71 5.03
CA SER A 90 -9.51 7.60 4.73
C SER A 90 -10.19 6.25 4.92
N LYS A 91 -9.48 5.16 4.61
CA LYS A 91 -9.99 3.80 4.75
C LYS A 91 -9.69 3.22 6.13
N TRP A 92 -10.43 2.19 6.52
CA TRP A 92 -9.93 1.25 7.51
C TRP A 92 -8.85 0.35 6.90
N ALA A 93 -7.87 -0.04 7.69
CA ALA A 93 -6.81 -0.96 7.29
C ALA A 93 -6.75 -2.14 8.25
N LYS A 94 -6.76 -3.36 7.70
CA LYS A 94 -6.52 -4.58 8.46
C LYS A 94 -5.02 -4.81 8.55
N VAL A 95 -4.53 -4.93 9.77
CA VAL A 95 -3.09 -4.99 10.07
C VAL A 95 -2.78 -6.18 10.95
N ASN A 96 -1.51 -6.57 10.99
CA ASN A 96 -0.96 -7.48 12.01
C ASN A 96 -0.04 -6.69 12.94
N TYR A 97 -0.31 -6.74 14.24
CA TYR A 97 0.56 -6.17 15.27
C TYR A 97 0.79 -7.21 16.37
N LEU A 98 2.04 -7.65 16.56
CA LEU A 98 2.42 -8.68 17.53
C LEU A 98 1.51 -9.93 17.45
N ASP A 99 1.34 -10.46 16.24
CA ASP A 99 0.49 -11.61 15.90
C ASP A 99 -1.02 -11.44 16.17
N LYS A 100 -1.47 -10.19 16.44
CA LYS A 100 -2.88 -9.83 16.54
C LYS A 100 -3.34 -9.16 15.26
N PHE A 101 -4.30 -9.77 14.58
CA PHE A 101 -5.01 -9.14 13.48
C PHE A 101 -6.15 -8.26 13.98
N GLY A 102 -6.24 -7.06 13.43
CA GLY A 102 -7.33 -6.14 13.71
C GLY A 102 -7.34 -4.98 12.72
N TRP A 103 -8.17 -3.99 13.01
CA TRP A 103 -8.42 -2.83 12.17
C TRP A 103 -7.91 -1.56 12.81
N VAL A 104 -7.28 -0.72 12.01
CA VAL A 104 -6.87 0.64 12.37
C VAL A 104 -7.38 1.62 11.32
N PHE A 105 -7.59 2.87 11.71
CA PHE A 105 -7.95 3.91 10.74
C PHE A 105 -6.69 4.36 9.99
N SER A 106 -6.63 4.16 8.67
CA SER A 106 -5.40 4.36 7.89
C SER A 106 -5.03 5.83 7.68
N GLY A 107 -5.94 6.76 8.01
CA GLY A 107 -5.62 8.19 8.10
C GLY A 107 -4.56 8.53 9.16
N TYR A 108 -4.31 7.62 10.10
CA TYR A 108 -3.27 7.73 11.13
C TYR A 108 -2.03 6.88 10.83
N LEU A 109 -1.92 6.36 9.59
CA LEU A 109 -0.77 5.63 9.10
C LEU A 109 -0.03 6.42 8.02
N ASN A 110 1.30 6.43 8.10
CA ASN A 110 2.17 7.06 7.12
C ASN A 110 3.11 6.05 6.46
N TRP A 111 3.73 6.41 5.34
CA TRP A 111 4.71 5.58 4.63
C TRP A 111 6.09 5.61 5.30
N ASN A 112 6.38 6.65 6.09
CA ASN A 112 7.65 6.80 6.79
C ASN A 112 7.41 6.88 8.31
N CYS A 113 8.30 6.22 9.09
CA CYS A 113 8.26 6.20 10.55
C CYS A 113 9.02 7.37 11.18
N GLN A 114 9.82 8.09 10.39
CA GLN A 114 10.51 9.29 10.80
C GLN A 114 9.53 10.45 10.92
N GLU A 115 9.88 11.37 11.80
CA GLU A 115 9.13 12.59 12.01
C GLU A 115 9.96 13.74 11.47
N TYR A 116 9.32 14.59 10.69
CA TYR A 116 9.92 15.75 10.09
C TYR A 116 9.16 16.96 10.58
N GLU A 117 9.89 18.05 10.80
CA GLU A 117 9.34 19.35 11.15
C GLU A 117 10.03 20.38 10.27
N GLU A 118 9.24 21.20 9.58
CA GLU A 118 9.73 22.34 8.82
C GLU A 118 9.07 23.61 9.33
N LYS A 119 9.89 24.57 9.76
CA LYS A 119 9.42 25.83 10.35
C LYS A 119 8.79 26.74 9.30
N ASP A 120 9.21 26.61 8.06
CA ASP A 120 8.67 27.35 6.93
C ASP A 120 7.41 26.69 6.32
N ALA A 121 6.94 25.56 6.87
CA ALA A 121 5.74 24.91 6.38
C ALA A 121 4.46 25.66 6.80
N LEU A 122 3.63 26.01 5.81
CA LEU A 122 2.28 26.51 6.05
C LEU A 122 1.45 25.46 6.79
N ASN A 123 0.57 25.93 7.69
CA ASN A 123 -0.49 25.08 8.22
C ASN A 123 -1.52 24.82 7.12
N ILE A 124 -1.63 23.56 6.67
CA ILE A 124 -2.40 23.18 5.49
C ILE A 124 -3.34 22.03 5.79
N ASN A 125 -4.44 21.99 5.03
CA ASN A 125 -5.36 20.87 4.92
C ASN A 125 -5.45 20.42 3.45
N GLN A 126 -6.18 19.33 3.20
CA GLN A 126 -6.34 18.77 1.85
C GLN A 126 -6.76 19.82 0.80
N PRO A 127 -7.82 20.64 1.00
CA PRO A 127 -8.17 21.72 0.07
C PRO A 127 -7.04 22.69 -0.30
N ASN A 128 -6.14 23.01 0.64
CA ASN A 128 -5.01 23.89 0.35
C ASN A 128 -4.05 23.30 -0.69
N ILE A 129 -3.91 21.97 -0.71
CA ILE A 129 -2.96 21.23 -1.56
C ILE A 129 -3.50 21.07 -2.99
N LEU A 130 -4.81 20.80 -3.15
CA LEU A 130 -5.39 20.42 -4.44
C LEU A 130 -5.10 21.42 -5.57
N GLY A 131 -4.76 20.93 -6.76
CA GLY A 131 -4.45 21.74 -7.93
C GLY A 131 -3.06 21.49 -8.48
N LYS A 132 -2.66 22.30 -9.46
CA LYS A 132 -1.42 22.15 -10.21
C LYS A 132 -0.35 23.11 -9.67
N TYR A 133 0.81 22.57 -9.32
CA TYR A 133 2.04 23.32 -9.04
C TYR A 133 2.93 23.21 -10.26
N VAL A 134 3.34 24.35 -10.80
CA VAL A 134 4.05 24.43 -12.08
C VAL A 134 5.48 24.88 -11.91
N ASP A 135 6.32 24.43 -12.84
CA ASP A 135 7.67 24.93 -13.00
C ASP A 135 7.67 26.33 -13.62
N SER A 136 8.21 27.31 -12.89
CA SER A 136 8.37 28.67 -13.41
C SER A 136 9.61 28.86 -14.29
N ILE A 137 10.55 27.91 -14.26
CA ILE A 137 11.82 27.98 -14.98
C ILE A 137 11.66 27.41 -16.38
N HIS A 138 11.21 26.16 -16.49
CA HIS A 138 11.14 25.46 -17.78
C HIS A 138 9.79 25.60 -18.49
N GLY A 139 8.70 25.87 -17.75
CA GLY A 139 7.37 26.08 -18.33
C GLY A 139 6.25 25.31 -17.61
N GLU A 140 5.02 25.77 -17.80
CA GLU A 140 3.84 25.22 -17.10
C GLU A 140 3.40 23.82 -17.56
N GLU A 141 3.98 23.32 -18.66
CA GLU A 141 3.86 21.93 -19.08
C GLU A 141 4.52 20.97 -18.10
N TYR A 142 5.46 21.44 -17.27
CA TYR A 142 6.06 20.70 -16.17
C TYR A 142 5.34 21.06 -14.87
N PHE A 143 4.81 20.05 -14.21
CA PHE A 143 3.94 20.23 -13.06
C PHE A 143 3.80 18.99 -12.19
N ILE A 144 3.38 19.22 -10.94
CA ILE A 144 2.79 18.21 -10.05
C ILE A 144 1.34 18.64 -9.80
N GLU A 145 0.39 17.75 -10.06
CA GLU A 145 -1.03 18.01 -9.83
C GLU A 145 -1.60 17.07 -8.76
N PHE A 146 -2.12 17.65 -7.69
CA PHE A 146 -2.77 16.93 -6.60
C PHE A 146 -4.28 16.90 -6.79
N LYS A 147 -4.85 15.70 -6.83
CA LYS A 147 -6.27 15.47 -7.06
C LYS A 147 -7.01 15.12 -5.77
N ASN A 148 -8.32 15.36 -5.77
CA ASN A 148 -9.18 15.21 -4.59
C ASN A 148 -9.35 13.74 -4.12
N ASP A 149 -9.04 12.78 -4.98
CA ASP A 149 -9.07 11.35 -4.69
C ASP A 149 -7.78 10.84 -4.02
N ALA A 150 -6.92 11.74 -3.56
CA ALA A 150 -5.60 11.45 -2.99
C ALA A 150 -4.59 10.85 -3.98
N THR A 151 -4.79 11.07 -5.29
CA THR A 151 -3.81 10.75 -6.32
C THR A 151 -3.08 11.99 -6.81
N PHE A 152 -1.86 11.81 -7.31
CA PHE A 152 -1.13 12.84 -8.03
C PHE A 152 -0.74 12.33 -9.42
N GLN A 153 -0.49 13.27 -10.33
CA GLN A 153 0.25 13.05 -11.56
C GLN A 153 1.29 14.14 -11.72
N MET A 154 2.42 13.83 -12.35
CA MET A 154 3.45 14.81 -12.64
C MET A 154 4.02 14.65 -14.03
N VAL A 155 4.54 15.77 -14.54
CA VAL A 155 5.39 15.86 -15.71
C VAL A 155 6.57 16.72 -15.28
N ILE A 156 7.80 16.23 -15.40
CA ILE A 156 9.00 16.95 -14.96
C ILE A 156 9.96 17.12 -16.13
N PHE A 157 10.83 18.11 -16.04
CA PHE A 157 11.80 18.39 -17.08
C PHE A 157 12.90 17.32 -17.07
N GLY A 158 13.01 16.52 -18.13
CA GLY A 158 13.97 15.42 -18.20
C GLY A 158 15.38 15.88 -18.56
N GLY A 159 15.50 17.05 -19.21
CA GLY A 159 16.76 17.56 -19.77
C GLY A 159 16.65 17.82 -21.28
N CYS A 160 17.67 18.49 -21.83
CA CYS A 160 17.79 18.76 -23.26
C CYS A 160 19.11 18.24 -23.82
N GLU A 161 19.04 17.58 -24.98
CA GLU A 161 20.19 17.20 -25.79
C GLU A 161 20.10 17.88 -27.17
N ASP A 162 21.05 17.59 -28.06
CA ASP A 162 21.11 18.13 -29.42
C ASP A 162 19.82 17.86 -30.23
N ASN A 163 19.05 16.83 -29.86
CA ASN A 163 17.79 16.43 -30.51
C ASN A 163 16.53 16.96 -29.81
N GLY A 164 16.69 17.89 -28.86
CA GLY A 164 15.59 18.53 -28.14
C GLY A 164 15.48 18.09 -26.68
N CYS A 165 14.40 18.53 -26.04
CA CYS A 165 14.15 18.29 -24.63
C CYS A 165 13.12 17.18 -24.45
N PHE A 166 13.29 16.36 -23.42
CA PHE A 166 12.32 15.35 -23.05
C PHE A 166 11.70 15.65 -21.68
N SER A 167 10.58 14.99 -21.43
CA SER A 167 9.86 15.06 -20.16
C SER A 167 9.75 13.68 -19.57
N GLU A 168 9.79 13.61 -18.25
CA GLU A 168 9.53 12.39 -17.50
C GLU A 168 8.18 12.53 -16.80
N LYS A 169 7.50 11.40 -16.59
CA LYS A 169 6.14 11.39 -16.03
C LYS A 169 6.06 10.42 -14.88
N ASP A 170 5.33 10.79 -13.84
CA ASP A 170 4.99 9.88 -12.76
C ASP A 170 3.53 10.06 -12.34
N PHE A 171 3.01 9.06 -11.63
CA PHE A 171 1.73 9.14 -10.95
C PHE A 171 1.77 8.29 -9.70
N GLY A 172 0.92 8.63 -8.74
CA GLY A 172 0.87 7.89 -7.50
C GLY A 172 -0.16 8.41 -6.53
N GLU A 173 0.09 8.14 -5.26
CA GLU A 173 -0.76 8.55 -4.15
C GLU A 173 -0.05 9.63 -3.34
N TRP A 174 -0.83 10.52 -2.74
CA TRP A 174 -0.32 11.48 -1.77
C TRP A 174 -1.11 11.42 -0.46
N LYS A 175 -0.44 11.83 0.62
CA LYS A 175 -1.00 11.95 1.97
C LYS A 175 -0.56 13.24 2.62
N LEU A 176 -1.41 13.81 3.45
CA LEU A 176 -1.07 14.94 4.30
C LEU A 176 -0.87 14.45 5.74
N PHE A 177 0.29 14.77 6.31
CA PHE A 177 0.58 14.50 7.72
C PHE A 177 1.47 15.61 8.29
N ASN A 178 1.10 16.19 9.43
CA ASN A 178 1.84 17.28 10.08
C ASN A 178 2.27 18.42 9.13
N ASN A 179 1.34 18.90 8.28
CA ASN A 179 1.60 19.94 7.26
C ASN A 179 2.58 19.56 6.15
N LEU A 180 2.97 18.29 6.07
CA LEU A 180 3.83 17.76 5.02
C LEU A 180 3.03 16.87 4.08
N ILE A 181 3.39 16.95 2.80
CA ILE A 181 2.79 16.22 1.69
C ILE A 181 3.73 15.07 1.36
N TYR A 182 3.30 13.85 1.67
CA TYR A 182 4.01 12.64 1.32
C TYR A 182 3.51 12.15 -0.03
N LEU A 183 4.40 11.74 -0.92
CA LEU A 183 4.09 11.20 -2.24
C LEU A 183 4.74 9.81 -2.36
N LYS A 184 3.96 8.83 -2.84
CA LYS A 184 4.46 7.49 -3.16
C LYS A 184 4.10 7.16 -4.60
N SER A 185 5.10 6.87 -5.42
CA SER A 185 4.88 6.49 -6.82
C SER A 185 4.13 5.16 -6.94
N ARG A 186 3.30 5.06 -7.98
CA ARG A 186 2.65 3.83 -8.42
C ARG A 186 3.11 3.42 -9.82
N SER A 187 4.03 4.18 -10.44
CA SER A 187 4.59 3.84 -11.73
C SER A 187 5.88 3.03 -11.58
N ASN A 188 6.32 2.44 -12.69
CA ASN A 188 7.60 1.73 -12.76
C ASN A 188 8.77 2.68 -13.13
N ASN A 189 8.52 4.00 -13.21
CA ASN A 189 9.49 4.97 -13.71
C ASN A 189 10.54 5.36 -12.66
N ASN A 190 10.38 4.90 -11.41
CA ASN A 190 11.32 5.09 -10.30
C ASN A 190 11.72 6.55 -10.00
N LEU A 191 10.92 7.53 -10.43
CA LEU A 191 11.15 8.95 -10.12
C LEU A 191 11.00 9.24 -8.63
N ILE A 192 10.19 8.44 -7.93
CA ILE A 192 10.14 8.36 -6.47
C ILE A 192 10.43 6.92 -6.08
N THR A 193 11.60 6.64 -5.51
CA THR A 193 12.04 5.28 -5.19
C THR A 193 11.47 4.74 -3.87
N ASP A 194 11.11 5.62 -2.94
CA ASP A 194 10.46 5.25 -1.68
C ASP A 194 9.30 6.20 -1.36
N VAL A 195 9.62 7.37 -0.82
CA VAL A 195 8.65 8.43 -0.52
C VAL A 195 9.30 9.79 -0.75
N ALA A 196 8.60 10.66 -1.47
CA ALA A 196 8.98 12.05 -1.55
C ALA A 196 8.16 12.85 -0.53
N ILE A 197 8.76 13.86 0.09
CA ILE A 197 8.14 14.62 1.17
C ILE A 197 8.31 16.10 0.88
N PHE A 198 7.20 16.81 0.77
CA PHE A 198 7.16 18.23 0.45
C PHE A 198 6.42 19.03 1.52
N TYR A 199 6.67 20.33 1.54
CA TYR A 199 5.89 21.31 2.28
C TYR A 199 5.55 22.48 1.37
N ILE A 200 4.57 23.28 1.80
CA ILE A 200 4.24 24.55 1.13
C ILE A 200 4.84 25.69 1.95
N SER A 201 5.73 26.48 1.35
CA SER A 201 6.50 27.53 2.01
C SER A 201 5.67 28.75 2.40
N ILE A 202 5.86 29.23 3.65
CA ILE A 202 5.35 30.51 4.13
C ILE A 202 6.13 31.65 3.46
N GLN A 203 7.47 31.57 3.48
CA GLN A 203 8.36 32.62 3.00
C GLN A 203 8.25 32.85 1.48
N ASP A 204 8.06 31.80 0.69
CA ASP A 204 7.87 31.88 -0.76
C ASP A 204 6.40 31.75 -1.18
N LYS A 205 5.51 32.30 -0.36
CA LYS A 205 4.12 32.62 -0.72
C LYS A 205 3.36 31.43 -1.34
N GLY A 206 3.50 30.24 -0.77
CA GLY A 206 2.76 29.07 -1.24
C GLY A 206 3.49 28.18 -2.24
N ALA A 207 4.79 28.36 -2.42
CA ALA A 207 5.61 27.50 -3.28
C ALA A 207 5.90 26.13 -2.63
N LEU A 208 6.03 25.10 -3.47
CA LEU A 208 6.26 23.71 -3.07
C LEU A 208 7.76 23.43 -2.94
N TYR A 209 8.20 22.91 -1.79
CA TYR A 209 9.60 22.59 -1.50
C TYR A 209 9.74 21.20 -0.90
N PRO A 210 10.79 20.43 -1.26
CA PRO A 210 11.06 19.15 -0.61
C PRO A 210 11.64 19.39 0.79
N ILE A 211 11.40 18.44 1.71
CA ILE A 211 11.89 18.54 3.09
C ILE A 211 13.42 18.44 3.17
N ASP A 212 14.03 17.65 2.29
CA ASP A 212 15.46 17.45 2.16
C ASP A 212 15.79 16.84 0.79
N ASN A 213 17.07 16.62 0.51
CA ASN A 213 17.54 16.02 -0.74
C ASN A 213 17.20 14.52 -0.87
N GLU A 214 17.12 13.77 0.23
CA GLU A 214 16.85 12.33 0.20
C GLU A 214 15.39 12.03 -0.16
N HIS A 215 14.47 12.91 0.24
CA HIS A 215 13.02 12.80 0.00
C HIS A 215 12.55 13.76 -1.09
N SER A 216 13.45 14.20 -1.96
CA SER A 216 13.15 15.08 -3.09
C SER A 216 12.78 14.30 -4.35
N ILE A 217 12.18 15.00 -5.30
CA ILE A 217 12.10 14.54 -6.69
C ILE A 217 13.16 15.29 -7.46
N LYS A 218 13.92 14.57 -8.29
CA LYS A 218 14.96 15.16 -9.11
C LYS A 218 14.56 15.19 -10.57
N GLU A 219 14.91 16.27 -11.24
CA GLU A 219 14.72 16.54 -12.66
C GLU A 219 16.06 16.74 -13.35
N ASN A 220 16.04 17.01 -14.65
CA ASN A 220 17.23 17.27 -15.47
C ASN A 220 18.29 16.17 -15.32
N TYR A 221 17.96 14.96 -15.78
CA TYR A 221 18.77 13.74 -15.60
C TYR A 221 19.06 13.38 -14.14
N GLY A 222 18.18 13.78 -13.22
CA GLY A 222 18.31 13.52 -11.79
C GLY A 222 19.36 14.39 -11.08
N ASN A 223 19.75 15.51 -11.68
CA ASN A 223 20.75 16.43 -11.12
C ASN A 223 20.12 17.53 -10.26
N ASP A 224 18.95 18.02 -10.65
CA ASP A 224 18.33 19.20 -10.05
C ASP A 224 17.12 18.81 -9.21
N ILE A 225 16.93 19.49 -8.08
CA ILE A 225 15.82 19.21 -7.17
C ILE A 225 14.62 20.08 -7.57
N ILE A 226 13.45 19.45 -7.74
CA ILE A 226 12.18 20.16 -7.89
C ILE A 226 11.90 20.94 -6.61
N SER A 227 11.90 22.26 -6.72
CA SER A 227 11.66 23.18 -5.61
C SER A 227 11.13 24.53 -6.12
N GLY A 228 10.39 25.26 -5.28
CA GLY A 228 9.86 26.58 -5.63
C GLY A 228 8.67 26.58 -6.59
N TRP A 229 8.12 25.41 -6.94
CA TRP A 229 7.00 25.31 -7.89
C TRP A 229 5.73 25.93 -7.30
N LYS A 230 5.04 26.77 -8.06
CA LYS A 230 3.91 27.59 -7.56
C LYS A 230 2.58 27.08 -8.07
N LYS A 231 1.57 27.21 -7.23
CA LYS A 231 0.20 26.84 -7.57
C LYS A 231 -0.37 27.78 -8.63
N LYS A 232 -1.03 27.23 -9.64
CA LYS A 232 -1.76 27.96 -10.69
C LYS A 232 -3.27 27.97 -10.45
#